data_AF-A0A2K9NG67-F1
#
_entry.id   AF-A0A2K9NG67-F1
#
_cell.length_a   1.000
_cell.length_b   1.000
_cell.length_c   1.000
_cell.angle_alpha   90.00
_cell.angle_beta   90.00
_cell.angle_gamma   90.00
#
_symmetry.space_group_name_H-M   'P 1'
#
loop_
_entity.id
_entity.type
_entity.pdbx_description
1 polymer ?
#
loop_
_entity_poly.entity_id
_entity_poly.type
_entity_poly.pdbx_seq_one_letter_code
_entity_poly.pdbx_strand_id
1 'polypeptide(L)'
;MIAALLLLGVASAGAQEQAKPAAEAIVQTAPADNDGGRLICKTEKETGSRVKRNKVCKTKQEWDDMRLNTNKQLNEYSKQTPANPLPSS
;
A
#
# COMPACT_ATOMS: atom_id res chain seq x y z
N MET A 1 27.72 -46.74 -32.57
CA MET A 1 29.02 -46.04 -32.65
C MET A 1 28.76 -44.54 -32.79
N ILE A 2 28.90 -43.83 -31.67
CA ILE A 2 29.43 -42.46 -31.50
C ILE A 2 29.05 -41.39 -32.54
N ALA A 3 28.32 -40.35 -32.11
CA ALA A 3 28.86 -38.99 -32.10
C ALA A 3 27.89 -38.04 -31.38
N ALA A 4 28.12 -37.85 -30.08
CA ALA A 4 27.70 -36.65 -29.39
C ALA A 4 28.55 -35.48 -29.94
N LEU A 5 27.90 -34.44 -30.45
CA LEU A 5 28.54 -33.17 -30.79
C LEU A 5 27.78 -32.05 -30.08
N LEU A 6 28.18 -31.86 -28.82
CA LEU A 6 28.00 -30.64 -28.05
C LEU A 6 28.72 -29.49 -28.78
N LEU A 7 27.98 -28.52 -29.30
CA LEU A 7 28.54 -27.23 -29.67
C LEU A 7 28.20 -26.20 -28.58
N LEU A 8 29.20 -25.97 -27.72
CA LEU A 8 29.29 -24.83 -26.83
C LEU A 8 29.79 -23.59 -27.61
N GLY A 9 29.28 -22.41 -27.22
CA GLY A 9 29.87 -21.08 -27.49
C GLY A 9 29.46 -20.51 -28.84
N VAL A 10 28.98 -19.27 -28.94
CA VAL A 10 29.64 -18.05 -28.46
C VAL A 10 28.61 -17.08 -27.88
N ALA A 11 28.79 -16.74 -26.60
CA ALA A 11 28.14 -15.58 -26.01
C ALA A 11 28.84 -14.32 -26.56
N SER A 12 28.19 -13.60 -27.47
CA SER A 12 28.59 -12.24 -27.81
C SER A 12 28.22 -11.33 -26.64
N ALA A 13 29.17 -11.13 -25.73
CA ALA A 13 29.14 -10.04 -24.76
C ALA A 13 29.32 -8.71 -25.49
N GLY A 14 28.27 -8.25 -26.15
CA GLY A 14 28.17 -6.88 -26.61
C GLY A 14 28.00 -6.00 -25.38
N ALA A 15 29.07 -5.31 -24.98
CA ALA A 15 29.00 -4.18 -24.07
C ALA A 15 28.17 -3.08 -24.76
N GLN A 16 26.85 -3.14 -24.58
CA GLN A 16 26.00 -1.99 -24.85
C GLN A 16 26.17 -1.05 -23.66
N GLU A 17 27.00 -0.02 -23.84
CA GLU A 17 26.96 1.19 -23.02
C GLU A 17 25.58 1.83 -23.26
N GLN A 18 24.60 1.32 -22.52
CA GLN A 18 23.24 1.81 -22.54
C GLN A 18 23.29 3.18 -21.87
N ALA A 19 23.36 4.23 -22.70
CA ALA A 19 23.21 5.61 -22.27
C ALA A 19 21.98 5.69 -21.38
N LYS A 20 22.23 5.91 -20.08
CA LYS A 20 21.21 6.04 -19.05
C LYS A 20 20.27 7.16 -19.51
N PRO A 21 18.98 6.89 -19.77
CA PRO A 21 18.03 7.96 -20.00
C PRO A 21 18.10 8.84 -18.76
N ALA A 22 18.42 10.12 -18.93
CA ALA A 22 18.24 11.10 -17.87
C ALA A 22 16.77 10.98 -17.47
N ALA A 23 16.54 10.51 -16.24
CA ALA A 23 15.20 10.42 -15.70
C ALA A 23 14.66 11.84 -15.64
N GLU A 24 13.87 12.23 -16.64
CA GLU A 24 13.03 13.40 -16.57
C GLU A 24 12.17 13.23 -15.33
N ALA A 25 12.38 14.12 -14.36
CA ALA A 25 11.56 14.19 -13.19
C ALA A 25 10.14 14.51 -13.66
N ILE A 26 9.31 13.47 -13.75
CA ILE A 26 7.87 13.60 -13.93
C ILE A 26 7.35 14.34 -12.70
N VAL A 27 7.27 15.67 -12.82
CA VAL A 27 6.53 16.48 -11.87
C VAL A 27 5.06 16.14 -12.10
N GLN A 28 4.56 15.17 -11.34
CA GLN A 28 3.14 14.90 -11.26
C GLN A 28 2.49 16.11 -10.58
N THR A 29 2.06 17.07 -11.39
CA THR A 29 1.20 18.15 -10.95
C THR A 29 -0.08 17.52 -10.45
N ALA A 30 -0.29 17.54 -9.12
CA ALA A 30 -1.52 17.05 -8.52
C ALA A 30 -2.71 17.81 -9.13
N PRO A 31 -3.73 17.12 -9.66
CA PRO A 31 -4.88 17.79 -10.24
C PRO A 31 -5.64 18.58 -9.16
N ALA A 32 -6.12 19.75 -9.55
CA ALA A 32 -6.80 20.71 -8.70
C ALA A 32 -8.01 20.09 -7.97
N ASP A 33 -7.93 20.18 -6.64
CA ASP A 33 -8.97 20.23 -5.61
C ASP A 33 -10.42 19.90 -6.04
N ASN A 34 -10.65 18.65 -6.41
CA ASN A 34 -11.92 17.99 -6.16
C ASN A 34 -11.64 17.01 -5.03
N ASP A 35 -11.73 17.51 -3.79
CA ASP A 35 -11.21 16.88 -2.58
C ASP A 35 -11.60 15.40 -2.41
N GLY A 36 -12.78 15.00 -2.90
CA GLY A 36 -13.27 13.61 -2.80
C GLY A 36 -12.44 12.57 -3.56
N GLY A 37 -11.80 12.95 -4.67
CA GLY A 37 -11.03 12.03 -5.53
C GLY A 37 -9.56 11.90 -5.16
N ARG A 38 -9.06 12.70 -4.20
CA ARG A 38 -7.63 12.69 -3.82
C ARG A 38 -7.27 11.37 -3.16
N LEU A 39 -6.30 10.64 -3.73
CA LEU A 39 -5.75 9.43 -3.13
C LEU A 39 -4.86 9.78 -1.93
N ILE A 40 -5.15 9.19 -0.77
CA ILE A 40 -4.45 9.36 0.50
C ILE A 40 -3.97 7.99 0.97
N CYS A 41 -2.65 7.85 1.14
CA CYS A 41 -2.01 6.64 1.66
C CYS A 41 -1.69 6.79 3.14
N LYS A 42 -2.19 5.87 3.98
CA LYS A 42 -1.88 5.79 5.41
C LYS A 42 -1.15 4.49 5.71
N THR A 43 -0.25 4.51 6.69
CA THR A 43 0.42 3.31 7.18
C THR A 43 -0.29 2.84 8.42
N GLU A 44 -0.88 1.66 8.35
CA GLU A 44 -1.55 1.01 9.47
C GLU A 44 -0.61 -0.03 10.08
N LYS A 45 -0.58 -0.05 11.41
CA LYS A 45 0.15 -1.03 12.19
C LYS A 45 -0.88 -1.83 12.97
N GLU A 46 -1.05 -3.11 12.66
CA GLU A 46 -1.84 -3.95 13.55
C GLU A 46 -1.08 -4.12 14.87
N THR A 47 -1.84 -4.19 15.96
CA THR A 47 -1.26 -4.31 17.30
C THR A 47 -0.72 -5.73 17.52
N GLY A 48 0.57 -5.84 17.85
CA GLY A 48 1.22 -7.10 18.22
C GLY A 48 2.75 -7.04 18.07
N SER A 49 3.47 -7.88 18.81
CA SER A 49 4.94 -7.87 18.90
C SER A 49 5.66 -8.22 17.59
N ARG A 50 4.94 -8.75 16.60
CA ARG A 50 5.51 -9.24 15.32
C ARG A 50 4.81 -8.68 14.07
N VAL A 51 3.99 -7.64 14.20
CA VAL A 51 3.12 -7.25 13.07
C VAL A 51 3.84 -6.35 12.07
N LYS A 52 3.74 -6.76 10.80
CA LYS A 52 4.11 -6.00 9.59
C LYS A 52 3.27 -4.72 9.48
N ARG A 53 3.89 -3.63 9.03
CA ARG A 53 3.19 -2.38 8.68
C ARG A 53 2.63 -2.51 7.27
N ASN A 54 1.36 -2.17 7.09
CA ASN A 54 0.71 -2.18 5.79
C ASN A 54 0.42 -0.73 5.36
N LYS A 55 0.72 -0.40 4.10
CA LYS A 55 0.33 0.88 3.51
C LYS A 55 -1.01 0.69 2.80
N VAL A 56 -2.01 1.46 3.20
CA VAL A 56 -3.36 1.45 2.62
C VAL A 56 -3.58 2.79 1.94
N CYS A 57 -3.86 2.77 0.64
CA CYS A 57 -4.19 3.96 -0.15
C CYS A 57 -5.66 3.92 -0.54
N LYS A 58 -6.38 4.99 -0.24
CA LYS A 58 -7.81 5.17 -0.55
C LYS A 58 -8.09 6.62 -0.90
N THR A 59 -9.19 6.90 -1.58
CA THR A 59 -9.61 8.29 -1.82
C THR A 59 -10.04 8.95 -0.52
N LYS A 60 -10.05 10.29 -0.47
CA LYS A 60 -10.55 11.03 0.70
C LYS A 60 -11.98 10.64 1.04
N GLN A 61 -12.84 10.51 0.03
CA GLN A 61 -14.22 10.08 0.23
C GLN A 61 -14.30 8.70 0.91
N GLU A 62 -13.52 7.73 0.44
CA GLU A 62 -13.49 6.39 1.03
C GLU A 62 -13.00 6.39 2.49
N TRP A 63 -12.03 7.25 2.82
CA TRP A 63 -11.59 7.44 4.21
C TRP A 63 -12.68 8.03 5.09
N ASP A 64 -13.42 9.01 4.58
CA ASP A 64 -14.50 9.68 5.31
C ASP A 64 -15.67 8.72 5.53
N ASP A 65 -16.06 7.95 4.53
CA ASP A 65 -17.10 6.91 4.61
C ASP A 65 -16.75 5.85 5.65
N MET A 66 -15.51 5.36 5.63
CA MET A 66 -15.04 4.39 6.62
C MET A 66 -15.10 4.95 8.04
N ARG A 67 -14.68 6.20 8.23
CA ARG A 67 -14.73 6.87 9.55
C ARG A 67 -16.17 6.98 10.04
N LEU A 68 -17.11 7.38 9.18
CA LEU A 68 -18.53 7.48 9.52
C LEU A 68 -19.10 6.11 9.90
N ASN A 69 -18.80 5.07 9.13
CA ASN A 69 -19.26 3.72 9.42
C ASN A 69 -18.71 3.20 10.76
N THR A 70 -17.43 3.38 11.05
CA THR A 70 -16.83 2.98 12.34
C THR A 70 -17.51 3.69 13.50
N ASN A 71 -17.73 5.00 13.41
CA ASN A 71 -18.42 5.75 14.47
C ASN A 71 -19.85 5.25 14.70
N LYS A 72 -20.58 4.96 13.62
CA LYS A 72 -21.92 4.38 13.72
C LYS A 72 -21.90 3.04 14.45
N GLN A 73 -20.97 2.14 14.08
CA GLN A 73 -20.85 0.83 14.73
C GLN A 73 -20.48 0.95 16.21
N LEU A 74 -19.55 1.83 16.56
CA LEU A 74 -19.18 2.09 17.96
C LEU A 74 -20.36 2.65 18.77
N ASN A 75 -21.13 3.57 18.19
CA ASN A 75 -22.31 4.13 18.82
C ASN A 75 -23.38 3.05 19.08
N GLU A 76 -23.66 2.19 18.10
CA GLU A 76 -24.61 1.08 18.27
C GLU A 76 -24.12 0.07 19.32
N TYR A 77 -22.83 -0.29 19.31
CA TYR A 77 -22.25 -1.15 20.34
C TYR A 77 -22.34 -0.54 21.74
N SER A 78 -22.10 0.77 21.86
CA SER A 78 -22.21 1.50 23.12
C SER A 78 -23.63 1.51 23.68
N LYS A 79 -24.66 1.54 22.82
CA LYS A 79 -26.06 1.46 23.25
C LYS A 79 -26.44 0.06 23.73
N GLN A 80 -25.83 -0.97 23.14
CA GLN A 80 -26.12 -2.37 23.46
C GLN A 80 -25.42 -2.85 24.73
N THR A 81 -24.29 -2.25 25.08
CA THR A 81 -23.52 -2.66 26.26
C THR A 81 -24.13 -2.01 27.51
N PRO A 82 -24.77 -2.76 28.44
CA PRO A 82 -25.18 -2.21 29.71
C PRO A 82 -23.92 -1.71 30.45
N ALA A 83 -24.03 -0.59 31.17
CA ALA A 83 -22.93 -0.03 31.93
C ALA A 83 -22.48 -1.02 33.02
N ASN A 84 -21.48 -1.84 32.70
CA ASN A 84 -20.73 -2.56 33.71
C ASN A 84 -19.73 -1.56 34.30
N PRO A 85 -19.79 -1.27 35.61
CA PRO A 85 -18.78 -0.44 36.24
C PRO A 85 -17.42 -1.10 36.02
N LEU A 86 -16.45 -0.33 35.54
CA LEU A 86 -15.06 -0.78 35.49
C LEU A 86 -14.64 -1.18 36.92
N PRO A 87 -13.95 -2.31 37.11
CA PRO A 87 -13.48 -2.68 38.43
C PRO A 87 -12.57 -1.56 38.97
N SER A 88 -12.98 -0.93 40.05
CA SER A 88 -12.14 -0.05 40.85
C SER A 88 -10.98 -0.88 41.40
N SER A 89 -9.74 -0.52 41.03
CA SER A 89 -8.53 -1.09 41.61
C SER A 89 -8.37 -0.69 43.07
#